data_AF-A0A158C4D6-F1
#
_entry.id   AF-A0A158C4D6-F1
#
_cell.length_a   1.000
_cell.length_b   1.000
_cell.length_c   1.000
_cell.angle_alpha   90.00
_cell.angle_beta   90.00
_cell.angle_gamma   90.00
#
_symmetry.space_group_name_H-M   'P 1'
#
loop_
_entity.id
_entity.type
_entity.pdbx_description
1 polymer ?
#
loop_
_entity_poly.entity_id
_entity_poly.type
_entity_poly.pdbx_seq_one_letter_code
_entity_poly.pdbx_strand_id
1 'polypeptide(L)'
;MSLPFVQENSHASQPYRADIDGLRAFAVLAVAFCHAGFAAFPGGFIGVDIFFTISGYVVTTSIAGDLNNGTFSLRAFYARRAKRLAPALCLMLVAVLGFSVLFY
;
A
#
# COMPACT_ATOMS: atom_id res chain seq x y z
N MET A 1 13.75 -30.07 -39.20
CA MET A 1 14.81 -30.09 -38.17
C MET A 1 14.56 -28.90 -37.25
N SER A 2 13.81 -29.13 -36.18
CA SER A 2 13.25 -28.13 -35.28
C SER A 2 14.12 -27.97 -34.03
N LEU A 3 14.47 -26.73 -33.67
CA LEU A 3 15.09 -26.32 -32.40
C LEU A 3 14.52 -24.93 -32.01
N PRO A 4 14.51 -24.56 -30.72
CA PRO A 4 13.38 -24.71 -29.82
C PRO A 4 12.73 -23.34 -29.54
N PHE A 5 11.47 -23.37 -29.16
CA PHE A 5 10.73 -22.22 -28.66
C PHE A 5 11.47 -21.66 -27.42
N VAL A 6 12.23 -20.58 -27.59
CA VAL A 6 12.75 -19.78 -26.47
C VAL A 6 11.53 -19.21 -25.77
N GLN A 7 11.15 -19.85 -24.67
CA GLN A 7 10.08 -19.40 -23.81
C GLN A 7 10.63 -18.19 -23.04
N GLU A 8 10.48 -17.00 -23.64
CA GLU A 8 10.74 -15.74 -22.97
C GLU A 8 9.73 -15.65 -21.82
N ASN A 9 10.17 -16.02 -20.62
CA ASN A 9 9.41 -15.80 -19.40
C ASN A 9 9.43 -14.30 -19.11
N SER A 10 8.70 -13.53 -19.90
CA SER A 10 8.41 -12.12 -19.63
C SER A 10 7.44 -12.10 -18.44
N HIS A 11 7.97 -12.34 -17.24
CA HIS A 11 7.34 -11.91 -16.01
C HIS A 11 7.24 -10.39 -16.08
N ALA A 12 6.19 -9.88 -16.72
CA ALA A 12 5.92 -8.45 -16.82
C ALA A 12 5.69 -7.91 -15.41
N SER A 13 6.79 -7.49 -14.77
CA SER A 13 6.75 -6.70 -13.55
C SER A 13 5.99 -5.42 -13.89
N GLN A 14 4.79 -5.27 -13.31
CA GLN A 14 4.00 -4.07 -13.46
C GLN A 14 4.91 -2.86 -13.16
N PRO A 15 5.10 -1.93 -14.11
CA PRO A 15 6.04 -0.83 -13.92
C PRO A 15 5.63 0.00 -12.71
N TYR A 16 6.59 0.28 -11.84
CA TYR A 16 6.37 1.10 -10.65
C TYR A 16 5.91 2.50 -11.07
N ARG A 17 4.71 2.89 -10.64
CA ARG A 17 4.08 4.18 -10.99
C ARG A 17 4.24 5.16 -9.84
N ALA A 18 5.35 5.90 -9.86
CA ALA A 18 5.67 6.92 -8.87
C ALA A 18 4.56 7.99 -8.73
N ASP A 19 3.88 8.33 -9.83
CA ASP A 19 2.79 9.32 -9.86
C ASP A 19 1.65 8.96 -8.89
N ILE A 20 1.31 7.67 -8.81
CA ILE A 20 0.21 7.17 -7.96
C ILE A 20 0.63 7.20 -6.49
N ASP A 21 1.88 6.84 -6.20
CA ASP A 21 2.41 6.93 -4.84
C ASP A 21 2.56 8.39 -4.38
N GLY A 22 2.88 9.32 -5.30
CA GLY A 22 2.89 10.76 -5.04
C GLY A 22 1.51 11.30 -4.69
N LEU A 23 0.47 10.90 -5.42
CA LEU A 23 -0.91 11.28 -5.10
C LEU A 23 -1.36 10.72 -3.75
N ARG A 24 -0.93 9.48 -3.41
CA ARG A 24 -1.17 8.89 -2.09
C ARG A 24 -0.47 9.69 -0.99
N ALA A 25 0.77 10.12 -1.21
CA ALA A 25 1.51 10.94 -0.25
C ALA A 25 0.81 12.29 0.00
N PHE A 26 0.31 12.95 -1.06
CA PHE A 26 -0.47 14.17 -0.94
C PHE A 26 -1.74 13.98 -0.11
N ALA A 27 -2.46 12.87 -0.32
CA ALA A 27 -3.64 12.53 0.48
C ALA A 27 -3.31 12.35 1.96
N VAL A 28 -2.20 11.66 2.30
CA VAL A 28 -1.74 11.50 3.69
C VAL A 28 -1.37 12.85 4.31
N LEU A 29 -0.70 13.74 3.56
CA LEU A 29 -0.36 15.08 4.04
C LEU A 29 -1.61 15.89 4.39
N ALA A 30 -2.64 15.84 3.55
CA ALA A 30 -3.92 16.48 3.84
C ALA A 30 -4.56 15.96 5.14
N VAL A 31 -4.51 14.64 5.37
CA VAL A 31 -5.00 14.01 6.62
C VAL A 31 -4.17 14.46 7.83
N ALA A 32 -2.85 14.53 7.69
CA ALA A 32 -1.94 14.95 8.75
C ALA A 32 -2.17 16.42 9.14
N PHE A 33 -2.34 17.32 8.17
CA PHE A 33 -2.66 18.73 8.43
C PHE A 33 -4.02 18.90 9.11
N CYS A 34 -5.01 18.08 8.75
CA CYS A 34 -6.29 18.07 9.44
C CYS A 34 -6.15 17.63 10.92
N HIS A 35 -5.34 16.62 11.21
CA HIS A 35 -5.08 16.19 12.59
C HIS A 35 -4.24 17.20 13.39
N ALA A 36 -3.38 17.98 12.73
CA ALA A 36 -2.55 19.00 13.36
C ALA A 36 -3.34 20.25 13.84
N GLY A 37 -4.66 20.27 13.68
CA GLY A 37 -5.52 21.35 14.20
C GLY A 37 -5.65 22.55 13.27
N PHE A 38 -5.26 22.43 12.00
CA PHE A 38 -5.54 23.48 11.01
C PHE A 38 -7.04 23.53 10.70
N ALA A 39 -7.74 24.48 11.33
CA ALA A 39 -9.18 24.73 11.18
C ALA A 39 -9.63 25.05 9.74
N ALA A 40 -8.70 25.30 8.82
CA ALA A 40 -8.95 25.58 7.40
C ALA A 40 -9.44 24.36 6.59
N PHE A 41 -9.38 23.14 7.15
CA PHE A 41 -9.83 21.92 6.49
C PHE A 41 -10.84 21.15 7.34
N PRO A 42 -12.13 21.55 7.37
CA PRO A 42 -13.21 20.72 7.92
C PRO A 42 -13.42 19.39 7.15
N GLY A 43 -12.60 19.13 6.11
CA GLY A 43 -12.68 17.99 5.20
C GLY A 43 -11.52 16.99 5.30
N GLY A 44 -10.97 16.73 6.49
CA GLY A 44 -9.96 15.66 6.68
C GLY A 44 -10.38 14.30 6.12
N PHE A 45 -11.69 14.04 6.09
CA PHE A 45 -12.30 12.86 5.48
C PHE A 45 -12.00 12.71 3.98
N ILE A 46 -11.91 13.81 3.22
CA ILE A 46 -11.63 13.76 1.77
C ILE A 46 -10.23 13.17 1.52
N GLY A 47 -9.25 13.55 2.33
CA GLY A 47 -7.90 12.98 2.24
C GLY A 47 -7.88 11.48 2.53
N VAL A 48 -8.69 11.04 3.51
CA VAL A 48 -8.87 9.62 3.83
C VAL A 48 -9.53 8.87 2.67
N ASP A 49 -10.60 9.41 2.10
CA ASP A 49 -11.34 8.81 0.98
C ASP A 49 -10.48 8.65 -0.28
N ILE A 50 -9.71 9.70 -0.62
CA ILE A 50 -8.78 9.67 -1.75
C ILE A 50 -7.68 8.64 -1.51
N PHE A 51 -7.08 8.62 -0.31
CA PHE A 51 -6.04 7.66 0.05
C PHE A 51 -6.52 6.21 -0.09
N PHE A 52 -7.71 5.90 0.43
CA PHE A 52 -8.29 4.56 0.36
C PHE A 52 -8.67 4.18 -1.08
N THR A 53 -9.23 5.10 -1.85
CA THR A 53 -9.59 4.86 -3.26
C THR A 53 -8.37 4.53 -4.12
N ILE A 54 -7.29 5.32 -3.99
CA ILE A 54 -6.03 5.09 -4.71
C ILE A 54 -5.39 3.77 -4.28
N SER A 55 -5.38 3.50 -2.97
CA SER A 55 -4.85 2.23 -2.44
C SER A 55 -5.62 1.04 -3.00
N GLY A 56 -6.95 1.13 -3.06
CA GLY A 56 -7.83 0.13 -3.66
C GLY A 56 -7.52 -0.11 -5.14
N TYR A 57 -7.34 0.95 -5.93
CA TYR A 57 -6.93 0.84 -7.34
C TYR A 57 -5.62 0.03 -7.48
N VAL A 58 -4.57 0.41 -6.75
CA VAL A 58 -3.27 -0.29 -6.80
C VAL A 58 -3.39 -1.75 -6.36
N VAL A 59 -4.19 -2.03 -5.31
CA VAL A 59 -4.46 -3.40 -4.87
C VAL A 59 -5.08 -4.22 -5.99
N THR A 60 -6.16 -3.71 -6.58
CA THR A 60 -6.94 -4.39 -7.61
C THR A 60 -6.12 -4.59 -8.87
N THR A 61 -5.36 -3.60 -9.33
CA THR A 61 -4.46 -3.74 -10.49
C THR A 61 -3.38 -4.79 -10.25
N SER A 62 -2.83 -4.87 -9.03
CA SER A 62 -1.87 -5.93 -8.68
C SER A 62 -2.52 -7.32 -8.70
N ILE A 63 -3.74 -7.46 -8.18
CA ILE A 63 -4.48 -8.74 -8.22
C ILE A 63 -4.82 -9.12 -9.65
N ALA A 64 -5.33 -8.17 -10.45
CA ALA A 64 -5.70 -8.40 -11.84
C ALA A 64 -4.49 -8.84 -12.69
N GLY A 65 -3.32 -8.25 -12.45
CA GLY A 65 -2.06 -8.68 -13.08
C GLY A 65 -1.67 -10.11 -12.71
N ASP A 66 -1.67 -10.45 -11.40
CA ASP A 66 -1.36 -11.81 -10.92
C ASP A 66 -2.37 -12.84 -11.45
N LEU A 67 -3.64 -12.46 -11.56
CA LEU A 67 -4.74 -13.32 -12.03
C LEU A 67 -4.64 -13.59 -13.53
N ASN A 68 -4.35 -12.57 -14.34
CA ASN A 68 -4.10 -12.72 -15.78
C ASN A 68 -2.90 -13.62 -16.08
N ASN A 69 -1.89 -13.60 -15.19
CA ASN A 69 -0.71 -14.45 -15.29
C ASN A 69 -0.92 -15.86 -14.70
N GLY A 70 -2.11 -16.18 -14.16
CA GLY A 70 -2.41 -17.49 -13.55
C GLY A 70 -1.59 -17.80 -12.28
N THR A 71 -0.90 -16.81 -11.71
CA THR A 71 0.02 -16.98 -10.56
C THR A 71 -0.58 -16.44 -9.26
N PHE A 72 -1.85 -16.05 -9.29
CA PHE A 72 -2.53 -15.48 -8.13
C PHE A 72 -2.62 -16.49 -6.98
N SER A 73 -2.09 -16.07 -5.83
CA SER A 73 -2.25 -16.78 -4.56
C SER A 73 -2.63 -15.79 -3.48
N LEU A 74 -3.81 -16.00 -2.87
CA LEU A 74 -4.26 -15.18 -1.73
C LEU A 74 -3.23 -15.19 -0.61
N ARG A 75 -2.66 -16.36 -0.29
CA ARG A 75 -1.65 -16.48 0.76
C ARG A 75 -0.39 -15.67 0.43
N ALA A 76 0.10 -15.72 -0.81
CA ALA A 76 1.27 -14.95 -1.22
C ALA A 76 1.00 -13.44 -1.21
N PHE A 77 -0.18 -13.02 -1.66
CA PHE A 77 -0.63 -11.64 -1.64
C PHE A 77 -0.68 -11.07 -0.21
N TYR A 78 -1.34 -11.77 0.72
CA TYR A 78 -1.42 -11.34 2.12
C TYR A 78 -0.06 -11.40 2.81
N ALA A 79 0.80 -12.39 2.50
CA ALA A 79 2.15 -12.48 3.05
C ALA A 79 3.02 -11.27 2.66
N ARG A 80 2.95 -10.81 1.40
CA ARG A 80 3.67 -9.60 0.95
C ARG A 80 3.18 -8.35 1.67
N ARG A 81 1.87 -8.23 1.87
CA ARG A 81 1.26 -7.09 2.60
C ARG A 81 1.62 -7.11 4.08
N ALA A 82 1.52 -8.27 4.74
CA ALA A 82 1.89 -8.44 6.13
C ALA A 82 3.36 -8.10 6.37
N LYS A 83 4.28 -8.59 5.55
CA LYS A 83 5.72 -8.26 5.66
C LYS A 83 6.01 -6.76 5.57
N ARG A 84 5.15 -5.97 4.90
CA ARG A 84 5.31 -4.52 4.75
C ARG A 84 4.59 -3.70 5.83
N LEU A 85 3.45 -4.16 6.33
CA LEU A 85 2.62 -3.44 7.32
C LEU A 85 2.93 -3.85 8.78
N ALA A 86 3.27 -5.11 9.02
CA ALA A 86 3.63 -5.63 10.35
C ALA A 86 4.78 -4.87 11.04
N PRO A 87 5.88 -4.45 10.38
CA PRO A 87 6.94 -3.73 11.07
C PRO A 87 6.46 -2.39 11.65
N ALA A 88 5.65 -1.65 10.89
CA ALA A 88 5.09 -0.37 11.36
C ALA A 88 4.11 -0.59 12.53
N LEU A 89 3.26 -1.62 12.45
CA LEU A 89 2.33 -1.98 13.52
C LEU A 89 3.07 -2.40 14.80
N CYS A 90 4.09 -3.25 14.69
CA CYS A 90 4.89 -3.69 15.83
C CYS A 90 5.58 -2.50 16.51
N LEU A 91 6.18 -1.60 15.72
CA LEU A 91 6.81 -0.39 16.23
C LEU A 91 5.81 0.51 16.96
N MET A 92 4.61 0.72 16.39
CA MET A 92 3.55 1.48 17.05
C MET A 92 3.13 0.86 18.39
N LEU A 93 2.92 -0.47 18.43
CA LEU A 93 2.53 -1.17 19.66
C LEU A 93 3.59 -1.05 20.74
N VAL A 94 4.86 -1.25 20.39
CA VAL A 94 5.98 -1.10 21.33
C VAL A 94 6.06 0.34 21.84
N ALA A 95 5.93 1.33 20.98
CA ALA A 95 5.95 2.74 21.37
C ALA A 95 4.82 3.10 22.33
N VAL A 96 3.58 2.66 22.03
CA VAL A 96 2.41 2.94 22.87
C VAL A 96 2.49 2.21 24.20
N LEU A 97 2.90 0.93 24.22
CA LEU A 97 3.08 0.18 25.47
C LEU A 97 4.20 0.76 26.33
N GLY A 98 5.33 1.13 25.72
CA GLY A 98 6.44 1.78 26.43
C GLY A 98 6.03 3.13 27.02
N PHE A 99 5.30 3.95 26.25
CA PHE A 99 4.73 5.20 26.75
C PHE A 99 3.73 4.93 27.89
N SER A 100 2.81 3.98 27.73
CA SER A 100 1.84 3.65 28.78
C SER A 100 2.50 3.22 30.09
N VAL A 101 3.59 2.44 30.04
CA VAL A 101 4.31 1.98 31.24
C VAL A 101 5.14 3.10 31.86
N LEU A 102 5.64 4.05 31.07
CA LEU A 102 6.44 5.17 31.57
C LEU A 102 5.58 6.25 32.27
N PHE A 103 4.33 6.41 31.83
CA PHE A 103 3.41 7.46 32.29
C PHE A 103 2.30 6.94 33.24
N TYR A 104 2.25 5.64 33.53
CA TYR A 104 1.40 5.03 34.57
C TYR A 104 2.24 4.70 35.80
#